data_AF-A0A6C0J2B4-F1
#
_entry.id   AF-A0A6C0J2B4-F1
#
_cell.length_a   1.000
_cell.length_b   1.000
_cell.length_c   1.000
_cell.angle_alpha   90.00
_cell.angle_beta   90.00
_cell.angle_gamma   90.00
#
_symmetry.space_group_name_H-M   'P 1'
#
loop_
_entity.id
_entity.type
_entity.pdbx_description
1 polymer ?
#
loop_
_entity_poly.entity_id
_entity_poly.type
_entity_poly.pdbx_seq_one_letter_code
_entity_poly.pdbx_strand_id
1 'polypeptide(L)'
;MSQLLFTHHDNYNLHKILGFLCLFHYFIRFYWLIMYGTMYLQYNSIYTWATPICHLFLSLSSFIFHVPKTRFDSKIIIWKELQLHNIIFTSRSAILMLYWLIFNITDNNKYYNLHIIARLIIVIAHHYVADIITNKYSINYKTTTRDINWENISDIAKKYMKKYYAICQILAINTLLLSESDETGTVFLDSAFLIMFPIQLSAFLMTLVRKNIISNILWHVFYSISLSTPYFITLNNANVINYTKIILSILFIILRLKFNINKYLLMISTVFIYLYTVNKNYYNLLLN
;
A
#
# COMPACT_ATOMS: atom_id res chain seq x y z
N MET A 1 -3.88 14.30 -31.49
CA MET A 1 -5.27 13.94 -31.08
C MET A 1 -5.32 13.81 -29.57
N SER A 2 -5.97 14.75 -28.89
CA SER A 2 -6.25 14.68 -27.45
C SER A 2 -7.26 13.54 -27.19
N GLN A 3 -6.81 12.44 -26.58
CA GLN A 3 -7.74 11.42 -26.10
C GLN A 3 -8.49 11.98 -24.89
N LEU A 4 -9.81 12.15 -25.03
CA LEU A 4 -10.72 12.59 -23.97
C LEU A 4 -10.55 11.79 -22.69
N LEU A 5 -10.80 12.41 -21.53
CA LEU A 5 -10.74 11.69 -20.26
C LEU A 5 -11.75 10.51 -20.23
N PHE A 6 -12.85 10.71 -20.94
CA PHE A 6 -13.97 9.80 -21.14
C PHE A 6 -13.79 8.95 -22.41
N THR A 7 -13.63 7.64 -22.24
CA THR A 7 -13.60 6.63 -23.32
C THR A 7 -14.91 5.83 -23.38
N HIS A 8 -15.31 5.37 -24.56
CA HIS A 8 -16.50 4.51 -24.74
C HIS A 8 -16.38 3.10 -24.16
N HIS A 9 -15.18 2.67 -23.74
CA HIS A 9 -14.96 1.34 -23.15
C HIS A 9 -15.52 1.18 -21.72
N ASP A 10 -15.92 2.28 -21.07
CA ASP A 10 -16.58 2.29 -19.77
C ASP A 10 -18.06 2.62 -20.00
N ASN A 11 -18.86 1.60 -20.32
CA ASN A 11 -20.30 1.76 -20.49
C ASN A 11 -20.87 2.33 -19.18
N TYR A 12 -21.59 3.47 -19.28
CA TYR A 12 -22.10 4.26 -18.14
C TYR A 12 -21.05 5.03 -17.30
N ASN A 13 -19.78 5.08 -17.70
CA ASN A 13 -18.72 5.83 -17.00
C ASN A 13 -18.52 5.44 -15.52
N LEU A 14 -18.91 4.22 -15.13
CA LEU A 14 -18.92 3.79 -13.73
C LEU A 14 -17.52 3.81 -13.13
N HIS A 15 -16.53 3.23 -13.81
CA HIS A 15 -15.16 3.20 -13.30
C HIS A 15 -14.59 4.62 -13.15
N LYS A 16 -14.88 5.52 -14.09
CA LYS A 16 -14.42 6.91 -14.02
C LYS A 16 -15.04 7.67 -12.86
N ILE A 17 -16.35 7.55 -12.67
CA ILE A 17 -17.07 8.20 -11.56
C ILE A 17 -16.51 7.68 -10.23
N LEU A 18 -16.37 6.35 -10.08
CA LEU A 18 -15.75 5.74 -8.91
C LEU A 18 -14.32 6.22 -8.69
N GLY A 19 -13.53 6.34 -9.76
CA GLY A 19 -12.16 6.82 -9.71
C GLY A 19 -12.08 8.26 -9.19
N PHE A 20 -12.96 9.13 -9.69
CA PHE A 20 -13.05 10.51 -9.21
C PHE A 20 -13.49 10.58 -7.74
N LEU A 21 -14.51 9.81 -7.35
CA LEU A 21 -14.99 9.76 -5.97
C LEU A 21 -13.90 9.26 -5.01
N CYS A 22 -13.19 8.19 -5.35
CA CYS A 22 -12.09 7.67 -4.51
C CYS A 22 -10.91 8.65 -4.43
N LEU A 23 -10.58 9.34 -5.53
CA LEU A 23 -9.52 10.34 -5.53
C LEU A 23 -9.89 11.55 -4.66
N PHE A 24 -11.11 12.05 -4.78
CA PHE A 24 -11.63 13.11 -3.93
C PHE A 24 -11.69 12.69 -2.46
N HIS A 25 -12.08 11.44 -2.19
CA HIS A 25 -12.07 10.87 -0.84
C HIS A 25 -10.65 10.86 -0.24
N TYR A 26 -9.62 10.50 -1.01
CA TYR A 26 -8.23 10.66 -0.53
C TYR A 26 -7.93 12.11 -0.15
N PHE A 27 -8.23 13.08 -1.01
CA PHE A 27 -7.90 14.48 -0.73
C PHE A 27 -8.58 15.02 0.54
N ILE A 28 -9.85 14.68 0.77
CA ILE A 28 -10.54 15.03 2.01
C ILE A 28 -9.83 14.40 3.22
N ARG A 29 -9.51 13.11 3.16
CA ARG A 29 -8.86 12.39 4.26
C ARG A 29 -7.45 12.93 4.53
N PHE A 30 -6.68 13.23 3.49
CA PHE A 30 -5.37 13.90 3.62
C PHE A 30 -5.48 15.28 4.25
N TYR A 31 -6.47 16.08 3.85
CA TYR A 31 -6.74 17.37 4.48
C TYR A 31 -7.00 17.20 5.98
N TRP A 32 -7.82 16.23 6.39
CA TRP A 32 -8.06 15.95 7.80
C TRP A 32 -6.81 15.47 8.54
N LEU A 33 -6.01 14.60 7.93
CA LEU A 33 -4.74 14.17 8.53
C LEU A 33 -3.82 15.35 8.82
N ILE A 34 -3.68 16.29 7.87
CA ILE A 34 -2.78 17.44 8.01
C ILE A 34 -3.32 18.45 9.04
N MET A 35 -4.63 18.71 9.04
CA MET A 35 -5.23 19.73 9.91
C MET A 35 -5.52 19.25 11.33
N TYR A 36 -5.92 17.98 11.48
CA TYR A 36 -6.41 17.43 12.75
C TYR A 36 -5.58 16.25 13.26
N GLY A 37 -4.61 15.79 12.47
CA GLY A 37 -3.73 14.68 12.83
C GLY A 37 -4.30 13.28 12.60
N THR A 38 -5.57 13.16 12.22
CA THR A 38 -6.26 11.89 11.93
C THR A 38 -7.11 12.02 10.68
N MET A 39 -7.36 10.91 9.98
CA MET A 39 -8.30 10.88 8.87
C MET A 39 -9.74 10.60 9.32
N TYR A 40 -10.01 10.44 10.62
CA TYR A 40 -11.34 10.14 11.18
C TYR A 40 -11.98 8.86 10.58
N LEU A 41 -11.18 7.81 10.35
CA LEU A 41 -11.69 6.48 10.01
C LEU A 41 -12.08 5.73 11.30
N GLN A 42 -13.23 6.09 11.86
CA GLN A 42 -13.77 5.48 13.08
C GLN A 42 -14.58 4.23 12.77
N TYR A 43 -14.44 3.18 13.59
CA TYR A 43 -15.08 1.88 13.34
C TYR A 43 -16.62 1.92 13.33
N ASN A 44 -17.23 2.80 14.12
CA ASN A 44 -18.68 2.97 14.22
C ASN A 44 -19.30 3.71 13.03
N SER A 45 -18.48 4.31 12.16
CA SER A 45 -18.98 5.11 11.05
C SER A 45 -19.22 4.25 9.80
N ILE A 46 -20.42 4.35 9.23
CA ILE A 46 -20.75 3.66 7.98
C ILE A 46 -19.84 4.08 6.81
N TYR A 47 -19.31 5.31 6.84
CA TYR A 47 -18.36 5.80 5.84
C TYR A 47 -17.02 5.05 5.91
N THR A 48 -16.59 4.64 7.10
CA THR A 48 -15.39 3.82 7.30
C THR A 48 -15.59 2.42 6.74
N TRP A 49 -16.76 1.82 6.93
CA TRP A 49 -17.12 0.53 6.33
C TRP A 49 -17.20 0.59 4.80
N ALA A 50 -17.76 1.67 4.26
CA ALA A 50 -17.84 1.87 2.81
C ALA A 50 -16.47 2.08 2.15
N THR A 51 -15.50 2.62 2.88
CA THR A 51 -14.17 2.98 2.35
C THR A 51 -13.44 1.79 1.68
N PRO A 52 -13.12 0.68 2.36
CA PRO A 52 -12.41 -0.43 1.73
C PRO A 52 -13.23 -1.06 0.59
N ILE A 53 -14.56 -1.05 0.69
CA ILE A 53 -15.46 -1.60 -0.33
C ILE A 53 -15.39 -0.77 -1.62
N CYS A 54 -15.56 0.55 -1.53
CA CYS A 54 -15.53 1.45 -2.67
C CYS A 54 -14.16 1.43 -3.38
N HIS A 55 -13.07 1.48 -2.61
CA HIS A 55 -11.73 1.47 -3.18
C HIS A 55 -11.35 0.10 -3.79
N LEU A 56 -11.82 -1.01 -3.20
CA LEU A 56 -11.67 -2.34 -3.81
C LEU A 56 -12.48 -2.47 -5.10
N PHE A 57 -13.73 -1.98 -5.10
CA PHE A 57 -14.60 -1.98 -6.28
C PHE A 57 -14.02 -1.14 -7.42
N LEU A 58 -13.38 0.00 -7.11
CA LEU A 58 -12.61 0.77 -8.09
C LEU A 58 -11.48 -0.06 -8.73
N SER A 59 -10.69 -0.77 -7.92
CA SER A 59 -9.61 -1.60 -8.45
C SER A 59 -10.14 -2.77 -9.29
N LEU A 60 -11.21 -3.43 -8.86
CA LEU A 60 -11.84 -4.54 -9.59
C LEU A 60 -12.51 -4.09 -10.90
N SER A 61 -13.17 -2.93 -10.91
CA SER A 61 -13.79 -2.39 -12.12
C SER A 61 -12.78 -2.06 -13.23
N SER A 62 -11.48 -2.00 -12.92
CA SER A 62 -10.43 -1.86 -13.94
C SER A 62 -10.37 -3.05 -14.92
N PHE A 63 -10.94 -4.22 -14.58
CA PHE A 63 -10.99 -5.38 -15.48
C PHE A 63 -11.78 -5.13 -16.77
N ILE A 64 -12.66 -4.13 -16.78
CA ILE A 64 -13.42 -3.71 -17.97
C ILE A 64 -12.47 -3.25 -19.09
N PHE A 65 -11.29 -2.71 -18.74
CA PHE A 65 -10.32 -2.23 -19.71
C PHE A 65 -9.41 -3.35 -20.22
N HIS A 66 -9.34 -3.44 -21.55
CA HIS A 66 -8.33 -4.24 -22.23
C HIS A 66 -6.98 -3.53 -22.17
N VAL A 67 -6.04 -4.14 -21.45
CA VAL A 67 -4.66 -3.66 -21.31
C VAL A 67 -3.70 -4.59 -22.07
N PRO A 68 -2.58 -4.06 -22.59
CA PRO A 68 -1.58 -4.90 -23.23
C PRO A 68 -1.06 -5.98 -22.27
N LYS A 69 -0.82 -7.19 -22.81
CA LYS A 69 -0.24 -8.30 -22.02
C LYS A 69 1.19 -7.99 -21.60
N THR A 70 1.93 -7.33 -22.49
CA THR A 70 3.35 -7.04 -22.35
C THR A 70 3.58 -5.54 -22.17
N ARG A 71 4.73 -5.19 -21.61
CA ARG A 71 5.10 -3.80 -21.36
C ARG A 71 5.64 -3.13 -22.63
N PHE A 72 5.36 -1.84 -22.79
CA PHE A 72 6.03 -0.98 -23.77
C PHE A 72 7.21 -0.26 -23.12
N ASP A 73 8.35 -0.22 -23.79
CA ASP A 73 9.56 0.46 -23.27
C ASP A 73 9.52 1.99 -23.49
N SER A 74 8.68 2.49 -24.40
CA SER A 74 8.63 3.92 -24.77
C SER A 74 7.64 4.77 -23.98
N LYS A 75 6.70 4.18 -23.22
CA LYS A 75 5.70 4.96 -22.49
C LYS A 75 5.20 4.25 -21.25
N ILE A 76 5.04 4.99 -20.16
CA ILE A 76 4.40 4.49 -18.94
C ILE A 76 2.89 4.34 -19.22
N ILE A 77 2.47 3.11 -19.51
CA ILE A 77 1.08 2.69 -19.74
C ILE A 77 0.81 1.53 -18.81
N ILE A 78 -0.44 1.33 -18.38
CA ILE A 78 -0.84 0.16 -17.60
C ILE A 78 -0.82 -1.10 -18.48
N TRP A 79 -0.07 -2.14 -18.08
CA TRP A 79 -0.08 -3.48 -18.69
C TRP A 79 -0.66 -4.51 -17.71
N LYS A 80 -0.82 -5.75 -18.16
CA LYS A 80 -1.58 -6.77 -17.41
C LYS A 80 -0.99 -7.12 -16.05
N GLU A 81 0.33 -7.29 -15.94
CA GLU A 81 1.01 -7.54 -14.65
C GLU A 81 0.74 -6.40 -13.67
N LEU A 82 0.93 -5.16 -14.10
CA LEU A 82 0.72 -3.98 -13.26
C LEU A 82 -0.75 -3.84 -12.84
N GLN A 83 -1.70 -4.04 -13.76
CA GLN A 83 -3.13 -4.02 -13.46
C GLN A 83 -3.44 -5.02 -12.33
N LEU A 84 -2.94 -6.25 -12.44
CA LEU A 84 -3.18 -7.29 -11.44
C LEU A 84 -2.46 -7.00 -10.12
N HIS A 85 -1.23 -6.48 -10.15
CA HIS A 85 -0.53 -6.04 -8.94
C HIS A 85 -1.27 -4.93 -8.22
N ASN A 86 -1.79 -3.93 -8.93
CA ASN A 86 -2.59 -2.86 -8.34
C ASN A 86 -3.84 -3.43 -7.65
N ILE A 87 -4.54 -4.37 -8.29
CA ILE A 87 -5.71 -5.03 -7.69
C ILE A 87 -5.33 -5.78 -6.42
N ILE A 88 -4.29 -6.61 -6.45
CA ILE A 88 -3.85 -7.41 -5.31
C ILE A 88 -3.36 -6.55 -4.14
N PHE A 89 -2.59 -5.49 -4.41
CA PHE A 89 -2.09 -4.65 -3.32
C PHE A 89 -3.16 -3.71 -2.76
N THR A 90 -4.13 -3.26 -3.58
CA THR A 90 -5.34 -2.60 -3.07
C THR A 90 -6.17 -3.56 -2.23
N SER A 91 -6.43 -4.78 -2.70
CA SER A 91 -7.23 -5.77 -1.96
C SER A 91 -6.59 -6.13 -0.64
N ARG A 92 -5.25 -6.21 -0.58
CA ARG A 92 -4.52 -6.44 0.69
C ARG A 92 -4.89 -5.42 1.75
N SER A 93 -4.80 -4.12 1.44
CA SER A 93 -5.15 -3.05 2.39
C SER A 93 -6.65 -3.06 2.70
N ALA A 94 -7.51 -3.19 1.69
CA ALA A 94 -8.96 -3.19 1.88
C ALA A 94 -9.45 -4.37 2.74
N ILE A 95 -8.95 -5.57 2.50
CA ILE A 95 -9.29 -6.77 3.27
C ILE A 95 -8.78 -6.65 4.71
N LEU A 96 -7.59 -6.09 4.92
CA LEU A 96 -7.08 -5.83 6.27
C LEU A 96 -7.95 -4.82 7.03
N MET A 97 -8.42 -3.75 6.37
CA MET A 97 -9.37 -2.80 6.96
C MET A 97 -10.69 -3.49 7.32
N LEU A 98 -11.27 -4.26 6.41
CA LEU A 98 -12.51 -5.02 6.66
C LEU A 98 -12.34 -6.03 7.79
N TYR A 99 -11.22 -6.76 7.80
CA TYR A 99 -10.88 -7.69 8.86
C TYR A 99 -10.82 -6.98 10.22
N TRP A 100 -10.17 -5.83 10.29
CA TRP A 100 -10.13 -5.04 11.51
C TRP A 100 -11.53 -4.57 11.94
N LEU A 101 -12.34 -4.07 11.01
CA LEU A 101 -13.70 -3.57 11.28
C LEU A 101 -14.64 -4.67 11.79
N ILE A 102 -14.54 -5.90 11.27
CA ILE A 102 -15.37 -7.05 11.68
C ILE A 102 -15.03 -7.51 13.09
N PHE A 103 -13.74 -7.58 13.42
CA PHE A 103 -13.29 -8.16 14.69
C PHE A 103 -13.00 -7.11 15.78
N ASN A 104 -13.11 -5.81 15.44
CA ASN A 104 -12.80 -4.68 16.30
C ASN A 104 -11.56 -4.93 17.18
N ILE A 105 -10.44 -5.17 16.50
CA ILE A 105 -9.23 -5.70 17.13
C ILE A 105 -8.59 -4.58 17.94
N THR A 106 -8.74 -4.62 19.26
CA THR A 106 -8.07 -3.69 20.18
C THR A 106 -6.85 -4.36 20.82
N ASP A 107 -5.86 -3.56 21.22
CA ASP A 107 -4.64 -4.07 21.87
C ASP A 107 -4.94 -4.81 23.21
N ASN A 108 -6.07 -4.51 23.85
CA ASN A 108 -6.54 -5.17 25.09
C ASN A 108 -7.31 -6.48 24.84
N ASN A 109 -7.49 -6.89 23.58
CA ASN A 109 -8.24 -8.09 23.26
C ASN A 109 -7.43 -9.35 23.64
N LYS A 110 -8.08 -10.30 24.34
CA LYS A 110 -7.50 -11.63 24.68
C LYS A 110 -6.90 -12.35 23.46
N TYR A 111 -7.44 -12.09 22.26
CA TYR A 111 -7.01 -12.72 21.01
C TYR A 111 -6.05 -11.85 20.18
N TYR A 112 -5.45 -10.80 20.74
CA TYR A 112 -4.56 -9.88 20.04
C TYR A 112 -3.46 -10.57 19.22
N ASN A 113 -2.74 -11.52 19.83
CA ASN A 113 -1.68 -12.28 19.17
C ASN A 113 -2.20 -13.07 17.97
N LEU A 114 -3.40 -13.67 18.07
CA LEU A 114 -4.04 -14.39 16.97
C LEU A 114 -4.40 -13.44 15.83
N HIS A 115 -4.86 -12.23 16.15
CA HIS A 115 -5.19 -11.23 15.16
C HIS A 115 -3.96 -10.74 14.38
N ILE A 116 -2.81 -10.57 15.04
CA ILE A 116 -1.54 -10.25 14.35
C ILE A 116 -1.11 -11.39 13.42
N ILE A 117 -1.24 -12.65 13.85
CA ILE A 117 -0.95 -13.82 13.01
C ILE A 117 -1.88 -13.85 11.78
N ALA A 118 -3.17 -13.56 11.96
CA ALA A 118 -4.10 -13.47 10.85
C ALA A 118 -3.72 -12.36 9.85
N ARG A 119 -3.29 -11.19 10.33
CA ARG A 119 -2.75 -10.12 9.46
C ARG A 119 -1.54 -10.61 8.66
N LEU A 120 -0.61 -11.31 9.31
CA LEU A 120 0.55 -11.91 8.65
C LEU A 120 0.14 -12.86 7.52
N ILE A 121 -0.81 -13.76 7.78
CA ILE A 121 -1.33 -14.71 6.78
C ILE A 121 -1.94 -13.96 5.60
N ILE A 122 -2.80 -12.96 5.85
CA ILE A 122 -3.42 -12.16 4.78
C ILE A 122 -2.35 -11.45 3.94
N VAL A 123 -1.36 -10.83 4.56
CA VAL A 123 -0.29 -10.11 3.85
C VAL A 123 0.58 -11.07 3.05
N ILE A 124 0.96 -12.23 3.61
CA ILE A 124 1.74 -13.26 2.90
C ILE A 124 0.96 -13.78 1.70
N ALA A 125 -0.33 -14.11 1.85
CA ALA A 125 -1.16 -14.62 0.77
C ALA A 125 -1.20 -13.64 -0.42
N HIS A 126 -1.39 -12.34 -0.17
CA HIS A 126 -1.37 -11.33 -1.23
C HIS A 126 0.00 -11.21 -1.91
N HIS A 127 1.10 -11.26 -1.15
CA HIS A 127 2.44 -11.23 -1.72
C HIS A 127 2.76 -12.50 -2.53
N TYR A 128 2.27 -13.65 -2.11
CA TYR A 128 2.39 -14.91 -2.85
C TYR A 128 1.64 -14.87 -4.18
N VAL A 129 0.41 -14.35 -4.18
CA VAL A 129 -0.35 -14.14 -5.43
C VAL A 129 0.36 -13.13 -6.34
N ALA A 130 0.92 -12.05 -5.78
CA ALA A 130 1.69 -11.08 -6.55
C ALA A 130 2.95 -11.71 -7.21
N ASP A 131 3.62 -12.63 -6.52
CA ASP A 131 4.77 -13.36 -7.09
C ASP A 131 4.34 -14.33 -8.19
N ILE A 132 3.21 -15.03 -8.03
CA ILE A 132 2.64 -15.86 -9.10
C ILE A 132 2.33 -15.01 -10.34
N ILE A 133 1.72 -13.84 -10.15
CA ILE A 133 1.44 -12.89 -11.26
C ILE A 133 2.74 -12.47 -11.93
N THR A 134 3.77 -12.13 -11.15
CA THR A 134 5.08 -11.72 -11.67
C THR A 134 5.71 -12.85 -12.48
N ASN A 135 5.71 -14.08 -11.97
CA ASN A 135 6.26 -15.24 -12.67
C ASN A 135 5.51 -15.54 -13.98
N LYS A 136 4.19 -15.27 -14.03
CA LYS A 136 3.38 -15.50 -15.23
C LYS A 136 3.55 -14.44 -16.31
N TYR A 137 3.76 -13.18 -15.94
CA TYR A 137 3.76 -12.05 -16.87
C TYR A 137 5.12 -11.36 -17.06
N SER A 138 6.13 -11.71 -16.27
CA SER A 138 7.49 -11.21 -16.48
C SER A 138 8.04 -11.70 -17.82
N ILE A 139 8.50 -10.74 -18.63
CA ILE A 139 9.12 -11.00 -19.93
C ILE A 139 10.53 -10.42 -19.87
N ASN A 140 11.52 -11.21 -20.28
CA ASN A 140 12.94 -10.84 -20.28
C ASN A 140 13.49 -10.42 -18.91
N TYR A 141 13.04 -11.05 -17.81
CA TYR A 141 13.49 -10.78 -16.43
C TYR A 141 13.26 -9.34 -15.91
N LYS A 142 12.46 -8.53 -16.62
CA LYS A 142 12.09 -7.17 -16.18
C LYS A 142 10.84 -7.20 -15.29
N THR A 143 10.81 -6.44 -14.19
CA THR A 143 9.68 -6.43 -13.22
C THR A 143 9.00 -5.07 -13.09
N THR A 144 7.73 -5.09 -12.64
CA THR A 144 6.79 -3.94 -12.61
C THR A 144 7.27 -2.63 -12.04
N THR A 145 7.98 -2.63 -10.91
CA THR A 145 8.47 -1.39 -10.28
C THR A 145 9.93 -1.08 -10.56
N ARG A 146 10.70 -2.09 -10.99
CA ARG A 146 12.14 -1.93 -11.21
C ARG A 146 12.42 -1.35 -12.59
N ASP A 147 11.57 -1.60 -13.57
CA ASP A 147 11.92 -1.36 -14.97
C ASP A 147 10.89 -0.50 -15.72
N ILE A 148 10.17 0.36 -14.99
CA ILE A 148 9.35 1.45 -15.55
C ILE A 148 10.22 2.35 -16.43
N ASN A 149 9.65 2.97 -17.46
CA ASN A 149 10.42 3.82 -18.38
C ASN A 149 11.01 5.04 -17.65
N TRP A 150 12.34 5.14 -17.63
CA TRP A 150 13.13 6.22 -17.03
C TRP A 150 13.76 7.10 -18.12
N GLU A 151 12.93 7.70 -18.97
CA GLU A 151 13.38 8.64 -20.00
C GLU A 151 14.16 9.80 -19.39
N ASN A 152 15.34 10.09 -19.95
CA ASN A 152 16.18 11.25 -19.63
C ASN A 152 16.61 11.36 -18.16
N ILE A 153 16.64 10.25 -17.41
CA ILE A 153 17.13 10.21 -16.03
C ILE A 153 18.48 9.50 -15.99
N SER A 154 19.43 10.01 -15.19
CA SER A 154 20.75 9.39 -15.02
C SER A 154 20.65 8.03 -14.32
N ASP A 155 21.55 7.09 -14.64
CA ASP A 155 21.51 5.75 -14.05
C ASP A 155 21.73 5.76 -12.53
N ILE A 156 22.48 6.76 -12.03
CA ILE A 156 22.65 6.99 -10.60
C ILE A 156 21.31 7.35 -9.95
N ALA A 157 20.56 8.29 -10.53
CA ALA A 157 19.24 8.67 -10.02
C ALA A 157 18.26 7.49 -10.07
N LYS A 158 18.26 6.69 -11.16
CA LYS A 158 17.46 5.45 -11.24
C LYS A 158 17.79 4.50 -10.09
N LYS A 159 19.07 4.28 -9.79
CA LYS A 159 19.51 3.39 -8.70
C LYS A 159 18.97 3.86 -7.34
N TYR A 160 19.09 5.15 -7.03
CA TYR A 160 18.59 5.69 -5.77
C TYR A 160 17.07 5.65 -5.68
N MET A 161 16.36 5.98 -6.76
CA MET A 161 14.89 5.93 -6.82
C MET A 161 14.35 4.50 -6.65
N LYS A 162 14.95 3.51 -7.32
CA LYS A 162 14.58 2.09 -7.15
C LYS A 162 14.79 1.64 -5.70
N LYS A 163 15.89 2.07 -5.06
CA LYS A 163 16.16 1.78 -3.65
C LYS A 163 15.12 2.45 -2.74
N TYR A 164 14.77 3.71 -2.99
CA TYR A 164 13.72 4.42 -2.27
C TYR A 164 12.36 3.71 -2.37
N TYR A 165 11.97 3.28 -3.57
CA TYR A 165 10.74 2.50 -3.77
C TYR A 165 10.73 1.20 -2.97
N ALA A 166 11.85 0.47 -2.97
CA ALA A 166 11.97 -0.76 -2.20
C ALA A 166 11.87 -0.52 -0.68
N ILE A 167 12.48 0.56 -0.18
CA ILE A 167 12.39 0.94 1.23
C ILE A 167 10.94 1.27 1.60
N CYS A 168 10.25 2.10 0.82
CA CYS A 168 8.86 2.48 1.08
C CYS A 168 7.93 1.26 1.06
N GLN A 169 8.15 0.31 0.14
CA GLN A 169 7.38 -0.94 0.09
C GLN A 169 7.58 -1.80 1.34
N ILE A 170 8.81 -1.91 1.84
CA ILE A 170 9.11 -2.66 3.08
C ILE A 170 8.46 -1.98 4.29
N LEU A 171 8.55 -0.65 4.38
CA LEU A 171 7.90 0.10 5.45
C LEU A 171 6.39 -0.06 5.43
N ALA A 172 5.75 0.04 4.26
CA ALA A 172 4.33 -0.23 4.14
C ALA A 172 3.94 -1.65 4.58
N ILE A 173 4.77 -2.67 4.29
CA ILE A 173 4.54 -4.03 4.81
C ILE A 173 4.60 -4.04 6.34
N ASN A 174 5.64 -3.45 6.93
CA ASN A 174 5.81 -3.45 8.38
C ASN A 174 4.73 -2.61 9.09
N THR A 175 4.30 -1.49 8.53
CA THR A 175 3.17 -0.72 9.06
C THR A 175 1.90 -1.58 9.09
N LEU A 176 1.56 -2.30 8.01
CA LEU A 176 0.38 -3.19 8.03
C LEU A 176 0.49 -4.35 9.03
N LEU A 177 1.70 -4.83 9.31
CA LEU A 177 1.94 -5.94 10.23
C LEU A 177 2.02 -5.50 11.70
N LEU A 178 2.61 -4.32 11.96
CA LEU A 178 3.03 -3.89 13.30
C LEU A 178 2.27 -2.66 13.82
N SER A 179 1.39 -2.05 13.02
CA SER A 179 0.56 -0.95 13.52
C SER A 179 -0.34 -1.43 14.65
N GLU A 180 -0.31 -0.67 15.74
CA GLU A 180 -1.18 -0.86 16.91
C GLU A 180 -2.64 -0.63 16.53
N SER A 181 -3.52 -1.12 17.38
CA SER A 181 -4.95 -0.93 17.21
C SER A 181 -5.52 -0.39 18.50
N ASP A 182 -5.60 0.93 18.53
CA ASP A 182 -6.27 1.67 19.56
C ASP A 182 -7.77 1.33 19.59
N GLU A 183 -8.46 1.68 20.66
CA GLU A 183 -9.89 1.37 20.85
C GLU A 183 -10.79 1.93 19.75
N THR A 184 -10.35 2.97 19.05
CA THR A 184 -11.09 3.57 17.93
C THR A 184 -10.72 2.98 16.58
N GLY A 185 -9.61 2.23 16.50
CA GLY A 185 -9.04 1.64 15.29
C GLY A 185 -8.40 2.61 14.32
N THR A 186 -8.41 3.89 14.65
CA THR A 186 -8.04 4.97 13.75
C THR A 186 -6.61 4.80 13.26
N VAL A 187 -5.68 4.40 14.12
CA VAL A 187 -4.25 4.26 13.74
C VAL A 187 -4.06 3.20 12.65
N PHE A 188 -4.66 2.03 12.82
CA PHE A 188 -4.55 0.93 11.87
C PHE A 188 -5.31 1.22 10.58
N LEU A 189 -6.54 1.71 10.69
CA LEU A 189 -7.38 2.03 9.53
C LEU A 189 -6.75 3.15 8.69
N ASP A 190 -6.23 4.18 9.36
CA ASP A 190 -5.54 5.28 8.70
C ASP A 190 -4.27 4.78 7.98
N SER A 191 -3.50 3.91 8.65
CA SER A 191 -2.34 3.24 8.07
C SER A 191 -2.67 2.48 6.79
N ALA A 192 -3.68 1.61 6.86
CA ALA A 192 -4.04 0.74 5.75
C ALA A 192 -4.59 1.54 4.56
N PHE A 193 -5.38 2.58 4.84
CA PHE A 193 -5.92 3.49 3.83
C PHE A 193 -4.81 4.27 3.10
N LEU A 194 -3.85 4.83 3.83
CA LEU A 194 -2.76 5.60 3.22
C LEU A 194 -1.81 4.75 2.38
N ILE A 195 -1.57 3.50 2.77
CA ILE A 195 -0.76 2.58 1.96
C ILE A 195 -1.44 2.25 0.61
N MET A 196 -2.77 2.36 0.54
CA MET A 196 -3.52 2.16 -0.70
C MET A 196 -3.39 3.34 -1.68
N PHE A 197 -3.15 4.55 -1.16
CA PHE A 197 -3.11 5.77 -1.96
C PHE A 197 -2.06 5.75 -3.08
N PRO A 198 -0.77 5.42 -2.85
CA PRO A 198 0.24 5.39 -3.91
C PRO A 198 -0.11 4.44 -5.05
N ILE A 199 -0.80 3.33 -4.75
CA ILE A 199 -1.18 2.31 -5.72
C ILE A 199 -2.24 2.87 -6.67
N GLN A 200 -3.29 3.47 -6.13
CA GLN A 200 -4.38 4.02 -6.93
C GLN A 200 -3.98 5.33 -7.63
N LEU A 201 -3.20 6.18 -6.95
CA LEU A 201 -2.65 7.39 -7.56
C LEU A 201 -1.73 7.04 -8.73
N SER A 202 -0.84 6.05 -8.57
CA SER A 202 0.03 5.56 -9.64
C SER A 202 -0.76 5.18 -10.89
N ALA A 203 -1.83 4.39 -10.73
CA ALA A 203 -2.70 3.99 -11.84
C ALA A 203 -3.34 5.21 -12.53
N PHE A 204 -3.87 6.16 -11.75
CA PHE A 204 -4.42 7.40 -12.27
C PHE A 204 -3.38 8.22 -13.06
N LEU A 205 -2.18 8.43 -12.49
CA LEU A 205 -1.10 9.15 -13.15
C LEU A 205 -0.69 8.47 -14.47
N MET A 206 -0.69 7.13 -14.55
CA MET A 206 -0.43 6.43 -15.82
C MET A 206 -1.50 6.72 -16.88
N THR A 207 -2.76 6.96 -16.48
CA THR A 207 -3.79 7.40 -17.43
C THR A 207 -3.52 8.83 -17.94
N LEU A 208 -2.98 9.71 -17.10
CA LEU A 208 -2.58 11.07 -17.50
C LEU A 208 -1.37 11.04 -18.44
N VAL A 209 -0.36 10.21 -18.16
CA VAL A 209 0.78 9.98 -19.06
C VAL A 209 0.29 9.46 -20.41
N ARG A 210 -0.59 8.44 -20.41
CA ARG A 210 -1.18 7.90 -21.65
C ARG A 210 -1.85 8.98 -22.49
N LYS A 211 -2.54 9.93 -21.85
CA LYS A 211 -3.23 11.07 -22.48
C LYS A 211 -2.31 12.25 -22.81
N ASN A 212 -1.00 12.13 -22.56
CA ASN A 212 -0.01 13.20 -22.75
C ASN A 212 -0.31 14.47 -21.93
N ILE A 213 -0.98 14.32 -20.77
CA ILE A 213 -1.26 15.45 -19.86
C ILE A 213 -0.04 15.72 -18.98
N ILE A 214 0.65 14.67 -18.53
CA ILE A 214 1.89 14.75 -17.75
C ILE A 214 3.00 13.91 -18.42
N SER A 215 4.26 14.27 -18.15
CA SER A 215 5.43 13.53 -18.62
C SER A 215 5.74 12.30 -17.74
N ASN A 216 6.59 11.40 -18.25
CA ASN A 216 7.10 10.26 -17.49
C ASN A 216 7.85 10.70 -16.21
N ILE A 217 8.56 11.83 -16.26
CA ILE A 217 9.27 12.39 -15.11
C ILE A 217 8.28 12.86 -14.03
N LEU A 218 7.23 13.61 -14.42
CA LEU A 218 6.20 14.05 -13.47
C LEU A 218 5.50 12.87 -12.81
N TRP A 219 5.26 11.78 -13.55
CA TRP A 219 4.75 10.54 -12.98
C TRP A 219 5.65 10.02 -11.85
N HIS A 220 6.97 9.93 -12.07
CA HIS A 220 7.92 9.51 -11.04
C HIS A 220 7.94 10.43 -9.83
N VAL A 221 7.86 11.76 -10.03
CA VAL A 221 7.83 12.74 -8.94
C VAL A 221 6.59 12.56 -8.07
N PHE A 222 5.39 12.58 -8.66
CA PHE A 222 4.15 12.43 -7.90
C PHE A 222 4.06 11.06 -7.23
N TYR A 223 4.49 10.00 -7.92
CA TYR A 223 4.52 8.67 -7.33
C TYR A 223 5.50 8.58 -6.14
N SER A 224 6.72 9.11 -6.27
CA SER A 224 7.67 9.17 -5.17
C SER A 224 7.14 9.96 -3.96
N ILE A 225 6.51 11.11 -4.20
CA ILE A 225 5.89 11.90 -3.13
C ILE A 225 4.78 11.08 -2.45
N SER A 226 3.93 10.41 -3.23
CA SER A 226 2.87 9.59 -2.65
C SER A 226 3.39 8.43 -1.80
N LEU A 227 4.53 7.82 -2.17
CA LEU A 227 5.14 6.74 -1.40
C LEU A 227 5.66 7.17 -0.02
N SER A 228 5.79 8.48 0.23
CA SER A 228 6.13 9.00 1.57
C SER A 228 4.97 8.91 2.58
N THR A 229 3.77 8.56 2.14
CA THR A 229 2.56 8.51 2.98
C THR A 229 2.64 7.62 4.23
N PRO A 230 3.29 6.44 4.23
CA PRO A 230 3.43 5.63 5.44
C PRO A 230 4.26 6.30 6.55
N TYR A 231 5.15 7.24 6.19
CA TYR A 231 5.99 7.94 7.15
C TYR A 231 5.19 8.94 7.99
N PHE A 232 4.21 9.62 7.40
CA PHE A 232 3.40 10.62 8.11
C PHE A 232 2.60 10.02 9.27
N ILE A 233 2.05 8.81 9.11
CA ILE A 233 1.26 8.15 10.16
C ILE A 233 2.14 7.69 11.32
N THR A 234 3.32 7.15 10.98
CA THR A 234 4.28 6.64 11.97
C THR A 234 4.82 7.77 12.84
N LEU A 235 4.89 9.00 12.30
CA LEU A 235 5.32 10.19 13.03
C LEU A 235 4.20 10.82 13.85
N ASN A 236 2.94 10.76 13.39
CA ASN A 236 1.84 11.52 13.99
C ASN A 236 1.10 10.78 15.11
N ASN A 237 1.09 9.45 15.10
CA ASN A 237 0.38 8.63 16.10
C ASN A 237 1.29 8.10 17.21
N ALA A 238 2.54 8.57 17.29
CA ALA A 238 3.54 8.12 18.24
C ALA A 238 3.54 8.99 19.51
N ASN A 239 2.48 8.94 20.32
CA ASN A 239 2.56 9.47 21.70
C ASN A 239 3.60 8.70 22.53
N VAL A 240 3.98 7.49 22.10
CA VAL A 240 5.15 6.75 22.57
C VAL A 240 5.86 6.12 21.36
N ILE A 241 7.13 6.48 21.15
CA ILE A 241 7.95 5.87 20.09
C ILE A 241 8.21 4.40 20.45
N ASN A 242 7.59 3.48 19.72
CA ASN A 242 7.86 2.06 19.88
C ASN A 242 9.16 1.68 19.14
N TYR A 243 10.29 1.79 19.85
CA TYR A 243 11.63 1.49 19.32
C TYR A 243 11.73 0.10 18.69
N THR A 244 11.02 -0.89 19.21
CA THR A 244 11.01 -2.25 18.65
C THR A 244 10.53 -2.26 17.20
N LYS A 245 9.46 -1.52 16.87
CA LYS A 245 8.93 -1.45 15.50
C LYS A 245 9.91 -0.80 14.53
N ILE A 246 10.58 0.26 14.99
CA ILE A 246 11.58 1.00 14.20
C ILE A 246 12.79 0.10 13.92
N ILE A 247 13.34 -0.53 14.97
CA ILE A 247 14.50 -1.41 14.87
C ILE A 247 14.19 -2.60 13.94
N LEU A 248 13.03 -3.26 14.13
CA LEU A 248 12.60 -4.36 13.28
C LEU A 248 12.45 -3.92 11.82
N SER A 249 11.93 -2.72 11.57
CA SER A 249 11.78 -2.18 10.22
C SER A 249 13.13 -1.89 9.56
N ILE A 250 14.07 -1.30 10.29
CA ILE A 250 15.43 -1.05 9.79
C ILE A 250 16.15 -2.37 9.51
N LEU A 251 16.05 -3.35 10.42
CA LEU A 251 16.63 -4.68 10.23
C LEU A 251 16.05 -5.37 8.99
N PHE A 252 14.73 -5.31 8.80
CA PHE A 252 14.09 -5.83 7.59
C PHE A 252 14.73 -5.21 6.34
N ILE A 253 14.83 -3.88 6.29
CA ILE A 253 15.40 -3.16 5.15
C ILE A 253 16.85 -3.60 4.87
N ILE A 254 17.69 -3.67 5.91
CA ILE A 254 19.10 -4.07 5.77
C ILE A 254 19.21 -5.51 5.28
N LEU A 255 18.50 -6.44 5.93
CA LEU A 255 18.52 -7.87 5.58
C LEU A 255 17.99 -8.12 4.17
N ARG A 256 16.95 -7.39 3.76
CA ARG A 256 16.36 -7.53 2.42
C ARG A 256 17.24 -6.93 1.32
N LEU A 257 17.76 -5.72 1.52
CA LEU A 257 18.46 -4.98 0.46
C LEU A 257 19.97 -5.27 0.39
N LYS A 258 20.61 -5.61 1.52
CA LYS A 258 22.05 -5.89 1.58
C LYS A 258 22.35 -7.39 1.53
N PHE A 259 21.55 -8.21 2.21
CA PHE A 259 21.78 -9.65 2.34
C PHE A 259 20.83 -10.51 1.49
N ASN A 260 19.90 -9.89 0.75
CA ASN A 260 18.94 -10.58 -0.13
C ASN A 260 18.11 -11.69 0.54
N ILE A 261 17.87 -11.59 1.86
CA ILE A 261 17.08 -12.60 2.58
C ILE A 261 15.65 -12.65 2.02
N ASN A 262 15.06 -13.85 2.01
CA ASN A 262 13.70 -14.09 1.56
C ASN A 262 12.70 -13.21 2.32
N LYS A 263 11.84 -12.49 1.58
CA LYS A 263 10.86 -11.56 2.17
C LYS A 263 9.86 -12.24 3.11
N TYR A 264 9.46 -13.48 2.81
CA TYR A 264 8.51 -14.22 3.64
C TYR A 264 9.12 -14.60 5.00
N LEU A 265 10.38 -15.04 4.99
CA LEU A 265 11.11 -15.33 6.22
C LEU A 265 11.24 -14.07 7.09
N LEU A 266 11.55 -12.92 6.47
CA LEU A 266 11.62 -11.64 7.17
C LEU A 266 10.28 -11.21 7.75
N MET A 267 9.17 -11.35 7.01
CA MET A 267 7.84 -11.00 7.52
C MET A 267 7.45 -11.87 8.71
N ILE A 268 7.70 -13.18 8.63
CA ILE A 268 7.46 -14.14 9.71
C ILE A 268 8.31 -13.76 10.93
N SER A 269 9.63 -13.63 10.77
CA SER A 269 10.53 -13.35 11.89
C SER A 269 10.24 -11.99 12.53
N THR A 270 9.95 -10.95 11.75
CA THR A 270 9.56 -9.64 12.26
C THR A 270 8.32 -9.72 13.15
N VAL A 271 7.28 -10.45 12.73
CA VAL A 271 6.05 -10.61 13.53
C VAL A 271 6.30 -11.42 14.81
N PHE A 272 7.01 -12.54 14.73
CA PHE A 272 7.28 -13.38 15.91
C PHE A 272 8.17 -12.67 16.93
N ILE A 273 9.19 -11.93 16.51
CA ILE A 273 10.03 -11.14 17.41
C ILE A 273 9.22 -10.00 18.06
N TYR A 274 8.34 -9.35 17.29
CA TYR A 274 7.45 -8.33 17.83
C TYR A 274 6.51 -8.89 18.91
N LEU A 275 5.81 -9.99 18.62
CA LEU A 275 4.92 -10.66 19.58
C LEU A 275 5.65 -11.09 20.85
N TYR A 276 6.86 -11.65 20.72
CA TYR A 276 7.69 -12.00 21.86
C TYR A 276 8.01 -10.78 22.74
N THR A 277 8.34 -9.65 22.11
CA THR A 277 8.69 -8.41 22.82
C THR A 277 7.49 -7.81 23.54
N VAL A 278 6.32 -7.79 22.89
CA VAL A 278 5.06 -7.29 23.48
C VAL A 278 4.66 -8.14 24.68
N ASN A 279 4.67 -9.47 24.55
CA ASN A 279 4.33 -10.37 25.65
C ASN A 279 5.32 -10.20 26.82
N LYS A 280 6.62 -10.11 26.56
CA LYS A 280 7.63 -9.89 27.60
C LYS A 280 7.41 -8.59 28.37
N ASN A 281 7.10 -7.50 27.67
CA ASN A 281 6.82 -6.21 28.30
C ASN A 281 5.54 -6.26 29.16
N TYR A 282 4.51 -6.97 28.70
CA TYR A 282 3.28 -7.18 29.46
C TYR A 282 3.53 -7.96 30.77
N TYR A 283 4.31 -9.04 30.72
CA TYR A 283 4.67 -9.79 31.93
C TYR A 283 5.50 -8.95 32.92
N ASN A 284 6.42 -8.13 32.43
CA ASN A 284 7.22 -7.25 33.29
C ASN A 284 6.37 -6.17 33.98
N LEU A 285 5.29 -5.71 33.35
CA LEU A 285 4.33 -4.77 33.95
C LEU A 285 3.46 -5.40 35.04
N LEU A 286 3.19 -6.71 34.96
CA LEU A 286 2.41 -7.43 35.98
C LEU A 286 3.23 -7.80 37.23
N LEU A 287 4.57 -7.80 37.12
CA LEU A 287 5.48 -8.18 38.20
C LEU A 287 5.98 -6.99 39.04
N ASN A 288 5.76 -5.75 38.57
CA ASN A 288 6.12 -4.50 39.25
C ASN A 288 4.87 -3.82 39.81
#